data_AF-A0A0F9MXM8-F1
#
_entry.id   AF-A0A0F9MXM8-F1
#
_cell.length_a   1.000
_cell.length_b   1.000
_cell.length_c   1.000
_cell.angle_alpha   90.00
_cell.angle_beta   90.00
_cell.angle_gamma   90.00
#
_symmetry.space_group_name_H-M   'P 1'
#
loop_
_entity.id
_entity.type
_entity.pdbx_description
1 polymer ?
#
loop_
_entity_poly.entity_id
_entity_poly.type
_entity_poly.pdbx_seq_one_letter_code
_entity_poly.pdbx_strand_id
1 'polypeptide(L)'
;MLDLILDTNINPVLLSSFVGALRLFGDNLGEIEEINIKGIDVEMIIVYKYNLILVAILDKDFMKHDIREEAEKALDMFYTLYSKEFNEEYIEVSQFHAFKEILSTQIEQYFNRIKTSLRESEIGDFGFFTDAIKKLRNGSH
;
A
#
# COMPACT_ATOMS: atom_id res chain seq x y z
N MET A 1 9.16 -1.21 20.17
CA MET A 1 10.06 -1.99 19.29
C MET A 1 9.20 -2.63 18.22
N LEU A 2 8.85 -1.83 17.20
CA LEU A 2 8.16 -2.28 15.99
C LEU A 2 9.19 -2.08 14.87
N ASP A 3 9.98 -3.11 14.60
CA ASP A 3 10.62 -3.18 13.31
C ASP A 3 9.50 -3.39 12.30
N LEU A 4 9.39 -2.51 11.32
CA LEU A 4 8.42 -2.58 10.25
C LEU A 4 8.83 -3.71 9.29
N ILE A 5 8.82 -4.93 9.84
CA ILE A 5 8.86 -6.23 9.20
C ILE A 5 7.52 -6.83 9.59
N LEU A 6 6.52 -6.69 8.72
CA LEU A 6 5.16 -7.17 8.97
C LEU A 6 5.06 -8.71 8.89
N ASP A 7 6.10 -9.39 8.43
CA ASP A 7 6.19 -10.85 8.49
C ASP A 7 7.64 -11.30 8.74
N THR A 8 7.86 -11.94 9.89
CA THR A 8 9.17 -12.45 10.32
C THR A 8 9.73 -13.56 9.42
N ASN A 9 8.93 -14.09 8.49
CA ASN A 9 9.34 -15.11 7.53
C ASN A 9 9.93 -14.54 6.23
N ILE A 10 9.74 -13.24 5.96
CA ILE A 10 10.24 -12.61 4.72
C ILE A 10 11.67 -12.14 4.96
N ASN A 11 12.63 -12.77 4.27
CA ASN A 11 14.02 -12.34 4.29
C ASN A 11 14.19 -11.05 3.46
N PRO A 12 14.52 -9.90 4.08
CA PRO A 12 14.60 -8.62 3.37
C PRO A 12 15.67 -8.59 2.27
N VAL A 13 16.75 -9.36 2.43
CA VAL A 13 17.85 -9.45 1.45
C VAL A 13 17.39 -10.20 0.20
N LEU A 14 16.60 -11.26 0.36
CA LEU A 14 16.04 -12.00 -0.77
C LEU A 14 15.01 -11.14 -1.51
N LEU A 15 14.16 -10.43 -0.77
CA LEU A 15 13.17 -9.53 -1.36
C LEU A 15 13.84 -8.39 -2.14
N SER A 16 14.85 -7.74 -1.57
CA SER A 16 15.58 -6.66 -2.26
C SER A 16 16.30 -7.17 -3.51
N SER A 17 16.89 -8.36 -3.46
CA SER A 17 17.52 -9.01 -4.61
C SER A 17 16.50 -9.33 -5.70
N PHE A 18 15.33 -9.86 -5.34
CA PHE A 18 14.24 -10.15 -6.25
C PHE A 18 13.72 -8.88 -6.93
N VAL A 19 13.43 -7.84 -6.16
CA VAL A 19 12.93 -6.54 -6.67
C VAL A 19 13.99 -5.85 -7.55
N GLY A 20 15.27 -5.93 -7.18
CA GLY A 20 16.37 -5.42 -8.00
C GLY A 20 16.45 -6.13 -9.36
N ALA A 21 16.34 -7.47 -9.37
CA ALA A 21 16.31 -8.25 -10.61
C ALA A 21 15.10 -7.90 -11.47
N LEU A 22 13.93 -7.68 -10.86
CA LEU A 22 12.71 -7.26 -11.55
C LEU A 22 12.87 -5.89 -12.20
N ARG A 23 13.52 -4.93 -11.54
CA ARG A 23 13.82 -3.62 -12.14
C ARG A 23 14.70 -3.76 -13.38
N LEU A 24 15.79 -4.51 -13.28
CA LEU A 24 16.68 -4.76 -14.43
C LEU A 24 15.96 -5.47 -15.59
N PHE A 25 15.02 -6.36 -15.26
CA PHE A 25 14.18 -7.01 -16.26
C PHE A 25 13.19 -6.02 -16.90
N GLY A 26 12.56 -5.17 -16.08
CA GLY A 26 11.65 -4.10 -16.48
C GLY A 26 12.30 -3.04 -17.37
N ASP A 27 13.60 -2.76 -17.23
CA ASP A 27 14.31 -1.83 -18.12
C ASP A 27 14.20 -2.24 -19.61
N ASN A 28 13.91 -3.51 -19.90
CA ASN A 28 13.71 -4.02 -21.26
C ASN A 28 12.24 -4.14 -21.70
N LEU A 29 11.28 -4.01 -20.78
CA LEU A 29 9.86 -4.33 -21.00
C LEU A 29 8.87 -3.24 -20.51
N GLY A 30 9.36 -2.24 -19.77
CA GLY A 30 8.55 -1.27 -19.03
C GLY A 30 8.63 -1.49 -17.51
N GLU A 31 8.31 -0.46 -16.73
CA GLU A 31 8.31 -0.53 -15.27
C GLU A 31 7.26 -1.53 -14.76
N ILE A 32 7.68 -2.46 -13.90
CA ILE A 32 6.79 -3.46 -13.31
C ILE A 32 6.06 -2.82 -12.13
N GLU A 33 4.77 -2.53 -12.31
CA GLU A 33 3.95 -1.85 -11.31
C GLU A 33 3.28 -2.80 -10.30
N GLU A 34 3.02 -4.04 -10.72
CA GLU A 34 2.25 -5.03 -9.93
C GLU A 34 2.75 -6.46 -10.19
N ILE A 35 2.80 -7.29 -9.14
CA ILE A 35 3.12 -8.71 -9.22
C ILE A 35 2.11 -9.53 -8.43
N ASN A 36 1.54 -10.53 -9.09
CA ASN A 36 0.57 -11.45 -8.50
C ASN A 36 1.19 -12.84 -8.30
N ILE A 37 1.37 -13.27 -7.04
CA ILE A 37 1.95 -14.57 -6.68
C ILE A 37 0.83 -15.52 -6.24
N LYS A 38 0.31 -16.29 -7.20
CA LYS A 38 -0.82 -17.21 -6.98
C LYS A 38 -0.54 -18.36 -6.01
N GLY A 39 0.73 -18.74 -5.79
CA GLY A 39 1.07 -19.87 -4.92
C GLY A 39 0.92 -19.58 -3.43
N ILE A 40 0.89 -18.30 -3.05
CA ILE A 40 0.76 -17.84 -1.66
C ILE A 40 -0.33 -16.76 -1.51
N ASP A 41 -1.12 -16.53 -2.57
CA ASP A 41 -2.19 -15.52 -2.65
C ASP A 41 -1.78 -14.12 -2.18
N VAL A 42 -0.62 -13.67 -2.65
CA VAL A 42 -0.06 -12.34 -2.35
C VAL A 42 -0.01 -11.50 -3.62
N GLU A 43 -0.30 -10.22 -3.46
CA GLU A 43 -0.08 -9.19 -4.46
C GLU A 43 0.96 -8.18 -3.98
N MET A 44 1.86 -7.81 -4.88
CA MET A 44 2.89 -6.81 -4.62
C MET A 44 2.63 -5.59 -5.50
N ILE A 45 2.56 -4.43 -4.87
CA ILE A 45 2.46 -3.14 -5.55
C ILE A 45 3.82 -2.48 -5.45
N ILE A 46 4.36 -2.10 -6.60
CA ILE A 46 5.70 -1.55 -6.73
C ILE A 46 5.60 -0.12 -7.26
N VAL A 47 6.23 0.79 -6.54
CA VAL A 47 6.31 2.21 -6.89
C VAL A 47 7.78 2.62 -6.99
N TYR A 48 8.14 3.22 -8.12
CA TYR A 48 9.46 3.78 -8.38
C TYR A 48 9.37 5.30 -8.31
N LYS A 49 10.17 5.94 -7.44
CA LYS A 49 10.23 7.40 -7.34
C LYS A 49 11.56 7.83 -6.74
N TYR A 50 12.16 8.91 -7.22
CA TYR A 50 13.44 9.45 -6.71
C TYR A 50 14.60 8.43 -6.64
N ASN A 51 14.67 7.50 -7.59
CA ASN A 51 15.58 6.35 -7.58
C ASN A 51 15.37 5.35 -6.42
N LEU A 52 14.33 5.53 -5.63
CA LEU A 52 13.88 4.62 -4.58
C LEU A 52 12.79 3.69 -5.10
N ILE A 53 12.67 2.54 -4.44
CA ILE A 53 11.62 1.55 -4.71
C ILE A 53 10.88 1.32 -3.41
N LEU A 54 9.56 1.47 -3.43
CA LEU A 54 8.69 1.02 -2.35
C LEU A 54 7.88 -0.17 -2.85
N VAL A 55 7.86 -1.22 -2.03
CA VAL A 55 7.10 -2.44 -2.30
C VAL A 55 6.11 -2.65 -1.17
N ALA A 56 4.82 -2.58 -1.50
CA ALA A 56 3.74 -2.96 -0.60
C ALA A 56 3.33 -4.41 -0.92
N ILE A 57 3.43 -5.29 0.07
CA ILE A 57 3.03 -6.70 -0.03
C ILE A 57 1.71 -6.84 0.70
N LEU A 58 0.69 -7.33 -0.01
CA LEU A 58 -0.69 -7.37 0.46
C LEU A 58 -1.25 -8.76 0.22
N ASP A 59 -2.18 -9.18 1.08
CA ASP A 59 -3.06 -10.29 0.76
C ASP A 59 -3.87 -9.96 -0.49
N LYS A 60 -4.04 -10.93 -1.39
CA LYS A 60 -4.79 -10.75 -2.63
C LYS A 60 -6.22 -10.24 -2.41
N ASP A 61 -6.85 -10.67 -1.31
CA ASP A 61 -8.24 -10.31 -0.96
C ASP A 61 -8.31 -8.96 -0.23
N PHE A 62 -7.17 -8.31 0.01
CA PHE A 62 -7.12 -7.01 0.65
C PHE A 62 -7.70 -5.92 -0.26
N MET A 63 -8.54 -5.04 0.30
CA MET A 63 -9.08 -3.90 -0.44
C MET A 63 -8.00 -2.84 -0.68
N LYS A 64 -7.66 -2.63 -1.95
CA LYS A 64 -6.54 -1.82 -2.42
C LYS A 64 -6.91 -0.39 -2.82
N HIS A 65 -7.98 0.18 -2.26
CA HIS A 65 -8.42 1.54 -2.66
C HIS A 65 -7.28 2.55 -2.43
N ASP A 66 -6.88 3.27 -3.48
CA ASP A 66 -5.82 4.29 -3.50
C ASP A 66 -4.46 3.89 -2.89
N ILE A 67 -4.18 2.58 -2.77
CA ILE A 67 -2.95 2.09 -2.12
C ILE A 67 -1.68 2.54 -2.84
N ARG A 68 -1.73 2.70 -4.17
CA ARG A 68 -0.62 3.20 -4.98
C ARG A 68 -0.31 4.66 -4.65
N GLU A 69 -1.34 5.48 -4.49
CA GLU A 69 -1.19 6.89 -4.09
C GLU A 69 -0.58 6.99 -2.69
N GLU A 70 -0.99 6.11 -1.76
CA GLU A 70 -0.39 6.05 -0.43
C GLU A 70 1.08 5.62 -0.46
N ALA A 71 1.43 4.67 -1.32
CA ALA A 71 2.81 4.26 -1.56
C ALA A 71 3.67 5.40 -2.14
N GLU A 72 3.13 6.17 -3.09
CA GLU A 72 3.81 7.36 -3.65
C GLU A 72 4.02 8.44 -2.57
N LYS A 73 3.01 8.73 -1.75
CA LYS A 73 3.11 9.66 -0.62
C LYS A 73 4.17 9.21 0.38
N ALA A 74 4.25 7.92 0.67
CA ALA A 74 5.27 7.37 1.56
C ALA A 74 6.69 7.64 1.02
N LEU A 75 6.91 7.46 -0.29
CA LEU A 75 8.18 7.81 -0.93
C LEU A 75 8.46 9.32 -0.90
N ASP A 76 7.45 10.17 -1.11
CA ASP A 76 7.58 11.62 -0.99
C ASP A 76 8.03 12.04 0.42
N MET A 77 7.42 11.46 1.45
CA MET A 77 7.79 11.72 2.84
C MET A 77 9.21 11.23 3.13
N PHE A 78 9.56 10.01 2.72
CA PHE A 78 10.90 9.46 2.92
C PHE A 78 11.97 10.34 2.26
N TYR A 79 11.77 10.69 0.98
CA TYR A 79 12.70 11.54 0.24
C TYR A 79 12.82 12.93 0.88
N THR A 80 11.71 13.52 1.32
CA THR A 80 11.73 14.84 1.97
C THR A 80 12.56 14.82 3.26
N LEU A 81 12.46 13.75 4.06
CA LEU A 81 13.20 13.61 5.30
C LEU A 81 14.70 13.38 5.08
N TYR A 82 15.04 12.56 4.08
CA TYR A 82 16.39 11.97 3.97
C TYR A 82 17.14 12.28 2.68
N SER A 83 16.60 13.13 1.79
CA SER A 83 17.24 13.47 0.50
C SER A 83 18.69 13.96 0.62
N LYS A 84 19.05 14.59 1.74
CA LYS A 84 20.41 15.06 2.00
C LYS A 84 21.38 13.94 2.36
N GLU A 85 20.87 12.84 2.91
CA GLU A 85 21.65 11.71 3.39
C GLU A 85 22.05 10.77 2.24
N PHE A 86 21.35 10.79 1.10
CA PHE A 86 21.64 9.93 -0.06
C PHE A 86 23.02 10.13 -0.70
N ASN A 87 23.76 11.18 -0.33
CA ASN A 87 25.13 11.40 -0.80
C ASN A 87 26.19 10.79 0.14
N GLU A 88 25.79 10.20 1.25
CA GLU A 88 26.68 9.52 2.20
C GLU A 88 26.83 8.04 1.79
N GLU A 89 28.07 7.55 1.72
CA GLU A 89 28.38 6.23 1.15
C GLU A 89 27.76 5.05 1.91
N TYR A 90 27.27 5.26 3.14
CA TYR A 90 26.65 4.24 3.98
C TYR A 90 25.56 4.82 4.87
N ILE A 91 24.29 4.46 4.61
CA ILE A 91 23.16 4.77 5.50
C ILE A 91 22.59 3.46 6.04
N GLU A 92 22.52 3.32 7.36
CA GLU A 92 21.92 2.13 7.99
C GLU A 92 20.38 2.26 8.08
N VAL A 93 19.65 1.17 7.81
CA VAL A 93 18.19 1.12 7.90
C VAL A 93 17.65 1.48 9.31
N SER A 94 18.46 1.21 10.35
CA SER A 94 18.15 1.53 11.75
C SER A 94 18.01 3.05 12.00
N GLN A 95 18.57 3.89 11.13
CA GLN A 95 18.62 5.34 11.29
C GLN A 95 17.29 6.03 10.87
N PHE A 96 16.42 5.35 10.12
CA PHE A 96 15.17 5.92 9.60
C PHE A 96 13.99 5.90 10.59
N HIS A 97 14.25 6.10 11.90
CA HIS A 97 13.23 5.97 12.94
C HIS A 97 12.06 6.95 12.74
N ALA A 98 12.35 8.21 12.39
CA ALA A 98 11.31 9.22 12.18
C ALA A 98 10.35 8.82 11.05
N PHE A 99 10.88 8.24 9.96
CA PHE A 99 10.03 7.73 8.90
C PHE A 99 9.21 6.51 9.32
N LYS A 100 9.76 5.59 10.14
CA LYS A 100 8.98 4.45 10.65
C LYS A 100 7.73 4.92 11.42
N GLU A 101 7.84 5.97 12.24
CA GLU A 101 6.70 6.54 12.98
C GLU A 101 5.66 7.17 12.05
N ILE A 102 6.12 7.93 11.06
CA ILE A 102 5.26 8.56 10.05
C ILE A 102 4.53 7.50 9.22
N LEU A 103 5.25 6.49 8.75
CA LEU A 103 4.69 5.38 7.97
C LEU A 103 3.67 4.58 8.77
N SER A 104 3.94 4.30 10.05
CA SER A 104 2.96 3.64 10.94
C SER A 104 1.67 4.46 11.04
N THR A 105 1.79 5.78 11.23
CA THR A 105 0.64 6.68 11.30
C THR A 105 -0.15 6.71 9.99
N GLN A 106 0.55 6.74 8.85
CA GLN A 106 -0.08 6.70 7.52
C GLN A 106 -0.86 5.40 7.32
N ILE A 107 -0.28 4.26 7.69
CA ILE A 107 -0.91 2.94 7.60
C ILE A 107 -2.19 2.90 8.45
N GLU A 108 -2.15 3.39 9.69
CA GLU A 108 -3.33 3.46 10.55
C GLU A 108 -4.44 4.33 9.95
N GLN A 109 -4.08 5.52 9.44
CA GLN A 109 -5.02 6.41 8.77
C GLN A 109 -5.65 5.75 7.53
N TYR A 110 -4.86 5.03 6.76
CA TYR A 110 -5.33 4.28 5.60
C TYR A 110 -6.36 3.21 5.98
N PHE A 111 -6.05 2.38 6.98
CA PHE A 111 -7.00 1.38 7.48
C PHE A 111 -8.29 2.01 8.02
N ASN A 112 -8.20 3.18 8.68
CA ASN A 112 -9.37 3.89 9.16
C ASN A 112 -10.24 4.42 8.01
N ARG A 113 -9.63 4.92 6.92
CA ARG A 113 -10.36 5.33 5.70
C ARG A 113 -11.08 4.15 5.05
N ILE A 114 -10.40 3.02 4.87
CA ILE A 114 -11.04 1.81 4.32
C ILE A 114 -12.23 1.37 5.18
N LYS A 115 -12.06 1.29 6.51
CA LYS A 115 -13.14 0.91 7.42
C LYS A 115 -14.34 1.85 7.35
N THR A 116 -14.10 3.14 7.17
CA THR A 116 -15.16 4.15 7.05
C THR A 116 -15.89 4.00 5.73
N SER A 117 -15.15 3.86 4.62
CA SER A 117 -15.71 3.59 3.29
C SER A 117 -16.55 2.31 3.26
N LEU A 118 -16.10 1.24 3.95
CA LEU A 118 -16.86 0.00 4.10
C LEU A 118 -18.20 0.24 4.81
N ARG A 119 -18.19 0.96 5.95
CA ARG A 119 -19.43 1.29 6.66
C ARG A 119 -20.37 2.16 5.83
N GLU A 120 -19.83 3.11 5.07
CA GLU A 120 -20.63 3.94 4.16
C GLU A 120 -21.21 3.13 3.01
N SER A 121 -20.48 2.14 2.49
CA SER A 121 -20.97 1.21 1.47
C SER A 121 -22.06 0.27 2.02
N GLU A 122 -21.94 -0.21 3.26
CA GLU A 122 -22.97 -0.99 3.95
C GLU A 122 -24.24 -0.17 4.23
N ILE A 123 -24.09 1.12 4.57
CA ILE A 123 -25.22 2.06 4.69
C ILE A 123 -25.82 2.40 3.32
N GLY A 124 -25.01 2.44 2.26
CA GLY A 124 -25.45 2.62 0.88
C GLY A 124 -26.17 1.39 0.29
N ASP A 125 -25.90 0.20 0.81
CA ASP A 125 -26.49 -1.07 0.37
C ASP A 125 -27.94 -1.28 0.86
N PHE A 126 -28.49 -0.29 1.57
CA PHE A 126 -29.93 -0.12 1.62
C PHE A 126 -30.51 0.21 0.24
N GLY A 127 -29.76 0.37 -0.86
CA GLY A 127 -30.30 0.65 -2.20
C GLY A 127 -31.48 -0.24 -2.62
N PHE A 128 -31.40 -1.56 -2.37
CA PHE A 128 -32.51 -2.48 -2.64
C PHE A 128 -33.72 -2.25 -1.73
N PHE A 129 -33.48 -2.03 -0.43
CA PHE A 129 -34.53 -1.76 0.54
C PHE A 129 -35.10 -0.33 0.44
N THR A 130 -34.34 0.63 -0.06
CA THR A 130 -34.73 2.03 -0.20
C THR A 130 -35.72 2.18 -1.34
N ASP A 131 -35.53 1.45 -2.44
CA ASP A 131 -36.48 1.38 -3.54
C ASP A 131 -37.73 0.54 -3.17
N ALA A 132 -37.57 -0.54 -2.40
CA ALA A 132 -38.70 -1.31 -1.87
C ALA A 132 -39.55 -0.49 -0.88
N ILE A 133 -38.92 0.27 0.02
CA ILE A 133 -39.60 1.16 0.97
C ILE A 133 -40.23 2.36 0.27
N LYS A 134 -39.59 2.93 -0.78
CA LYS A 134 -40.21 3.97 -1.63
C LYS A 134 -41.45 3.46 -2.37
N LYS A 135 -41.43 2.23 -2.91
CA LYS A 135 -42.61 1.62 -3.57
C LYS A 135 -43.74 1.33 -2.59
N LEU A 136 -43.44 0.91 -1.36
CA LEU A 136 -44.45 0.74 -0.30
C LEU A 136 -45.05 2.09 0.15
N ARG A 137 -44.24 3.15 0.22
CA ARG A 137 -44.70 4.49 0.63
C ARG A 137 -45.50 5.23 -0.44
N ASN A 138 -45.21 4.97 -1.72
CA ASN A 138 -45.84 5.66 -2.86
C ASN A 138 -46.89 4.80 -3.59
N GLY A 139 -47.06 3.53 -3.22
CA GLY A 139 -47.99 2.58 -3.83
C GLY A 139 -49.34 2.43 -3.12
N SER A 140 -49.66 3.31 -2.16
CA SER A 140 -51.00 3.40 -1.57
C SER A 140 -51.74 4.60 -2.17
N HIS A 141 -52.14 4.50 -3.43
CA HIS A 141 -53.34 5.12 -4.04
C HIS A 141 -53.51 4.65 -5.48
#